data_AF-A0A945A5A5-F1
#
_entry.id   AF-A0A945A5A5-F1
#
_cell.length_a   1.000
_cell.length_b   1.000
_cell.length_c   1.000
_cell.angle_alpha   90.00
_cell.angle_beta   90.00
_cell.angle_gamma   90.00
#
_symmetry.space_group_name_H-M   'P 1'
#
loop_
_entity.id
_entity.type
_entity.pdbx_description
1 polymer ?
#
loop_
_entity_poly.entity_id
_entity_poly.type
_entity_poly.pdbx_seq_one_letter_code
_entity_poly.pdbx_strand_id
1 'polypeptide(L)'
;MIWILGLLACFIFISLIVKSIVAPRELDLSVASKDLLIYKDQLVEVEKDLEKGVLSIAESEAAKIEVSRRILLADKRSKSERQKPKNSPNLNKTIAFIILTFILIGSFGTYAFLGNPNIPDMPLKSRLAKTQEIRSQRISQEEAELLIPDEVIEAPDDYLALVSKLRDAMKERPNDMQGLRLLALHEFKLGNYRSARKAHLKIIDTLDENASAEDLIDFAEVMIVATNGYVSPEAELTLRRGLEMEPKDGRARYYSGLSMMQSGRPDVTLRLWENLLSEGPDDAPWIPLIKEQIMDVARLAGVNLSQDQLPGPSSDQIKSAENISDVDRKDMIEGMVASLSNRLANEGGTVNEWARLIRALGVLGETANASKIWIEAQTIFGNSSLNMEILQKAAKAAKVSQ
;
A
#
# COMPACT_ATOMS: atom_id res chain seq x y z
N MET A 1 18.73 17.29 5.57
CA MET A 1 17.39 17.24 6.18
C MET A 1 16.45 18.15 5.44
N ILE A 2 15.49 17.56 4.73
CA ILE A 2 14.56 18.28 3.85
C ILE A 2 13.72 19.33 4.59
N TRP A 3 13.40 19.12 5.87
CA TRP A 3 12.58 20.04 6.66
C TRP A 3 13.22 21.42 6.89
N ILE A 4 14.56 21.52 6.89
CA ILE A 4 15.27 22.81 6.99
C ILE A 4 15.04 23.65 5.72
N LEU A 5 15.08 23.00 4.55
CA LEU A 5 14.76 23.67 3.28
C LEU A 5 13.30 24.12 3.25
N GLY A 6 12.38 23.31 3.81
CA GLY A 6 10.98 23.67 3.96
C GLY A 6 10.76 24.91 4.85
N LEU A 7 11.44 24.99 6.00
CA LEU A 7 11.42 26.18 6.86
C LEU A 7 11.98 27.42 6.17
N LEU A 8 13.10 27.26 5.45
CA LEU A 8 13.72 28.36 4.71
C LEU A 8 12.82 28.86 3.58
N ALA A 9 12.16 27.96 2.85
CA ALA A 9 11.17 28.31 1.85
C ALA A 9 9.97 29.05 2.47
N CYS A 10 9.42 28.54 3.57
CA CYS A 10 8.32 29.20 4.29
C CYS A 10 8.73 30.62 4.73
N PHE A 11 9.92 30.77 5.30
CA PHE A 11 10.46 32.07 5.70
C PHE A 11 10.53 33.05 4.52
N ILE A 12 11.05 32.60 3.37
CA ILE A 12 11.14 33.43 2.16
C ILE A 12 9.73 33.85 1.69
N PHE A 13 8.79 32.91 1.56
CA PHE A 13 7.43 33.21 1.10
C PHE A 13 6.70 34.19 2.04
N ILE A 14 6.75 33.96 3.36
CA ILE A 14 6.09 34.85 4.32
C ILE A 14 6.77 36.23 4.30
N SER A 15 8.10 36.30 4.16
CA SER A 15 8.81 37.59 4.06
C SER A 15 8.40 38.40 2.82
N LEU A 16 8.15 37.74 1.68
CA LEU A 16 7.66 38.39 0.46
C LEU A 16 6.24 38.89 0.61
N ILE A 17 5.35 38.11 1.24
CA ILE A 17 3.97 38.51 1.54
C ILE A 17 3.96 39.72 2.48
N VAL A 18 4.74 39.68 3.55
CA VAL A 18 4.89 40.80 4.50
C VAL A 18 5.43 42.03 3.79
N LYS A 19 6.47 41.87 2.94
CA LYS A 19 7.02 42.97 2.14
C LYS A 19 5.95 43.58 1.21
N SER A 20 5.11 42.76 0.58
CA SER A 20 4.03 43.24 -0.28
C SER A 20 2.95 44.02 0.48
N ILE A 21 2.57 43.56 1.68
CA ILE A 21 1.58 44.23 2.53
C ILE A 21 2.12 45.54 3.11
N VAL A 22 3.41 45.57 3.47
CA VAL A 22 4.08 46.72 4.09
C VAL A 22 4.59 47.72 3.04
N ALA A 23 4.73 47.32 1.77
CA ALA A 23 5.21 48.19 0.71
C ALA A 23 4.34 49.45 0.65
N PRO A 24 4.94 50.65 0.75
CA PRO A 24 4.19 51.88 0.62
C PRO A 24 3.55 51.91 -0.78
N ARG A 25 2.23 52.14 -0.83
CA ARG A 25 1.57 52.56 -2.08
C ARG A 25 2.04 53.98 -2.40
N GLU A 26 3.25 54.10 -2.94
CA GLU A 26 3.70 55.34 -3.56
C GLU A 26 3.01 55.48 -4.90
N LEU A 27 1.85 56.14 -4.89
CA LEU A 27 1.27 56.94 -5.97
C LEU A 27 -0.21 57.15 -5.67
N ASP A 28 -0.49 58.02 -4.70
CA ASP A 28 -1.80 58.67 -4.65
C ASP A 28 -1.57 60.16 -4.37
N LEU A 29 -1.21 60.90 -5.42
CA LEU A 29 -1.46 62.34 -5.44
C LEU A 29 -2.97 62.47 -5.18
N SER A 30 -3.34 62.87 -3.96
CA SER A 30 -4.73 62.96 -3.53
C SER A 30 -5.54 63.70 -4.61
N VAL A 31 -6.77 63.26 -4.86
CA VAL A 31 -7.64 63.85 -5.89
C VAL A 31 -7.69 65.38 -5.74
N ALA A 32 -7.79 65.87 -4.50
CA ALA A 32 -7.78 67.30 -4.19
C ALA A 32 -6.44 68.02 -4.54
N SER A 33 -5.31 67.32 -4.52
CA SER A 33 -4.01 67.87 -4.92
C SER A 33 -3.86 67.97 -6.44
N LYS A 34 -4.49 67.06 -7.20
CA LYS A 34 -4.56 67.14 -8.66
C LYS A 34 -5.51 68.26 -9.11
N ASP A 35 -6.67 68.38 -8.47
CA ASP A 35 -7.64 69.45 -8.72
C ASP A 35 -7.02 70.84 -8.50
N LEU A 36 -6.15 70.98 -7.49
CA LEU A 36 -5.47 72.25 -7.20
C LEU A 36 -4.48 72.67 -8.30
N LEU A 37 -3.81 71.74 -8.97
CA LEU A 37 -2.96 72.05 -10.12
C LEU A 37 -3.80 72.49 -11.32
N ILE A 38 -4.91 71.79 -11.58
CA ILE A 38 -5.84 72.13 -12.66
C ILE A 38 -6.44 73.53 -12.46
N TYR A 39 -6.87 73.86 -11.24
CA TYR A 39 -7.44 75.19 -10.96
C TYR A 39 -6.41 76.32 -11.04
N LYS A 40 -5.13 76.05 -10.77
CA LYS A 40 -4.06 77.03 -10.99
C LYS A 40 -3.84 77.28 -12.49
N ASP A 41 -3.87 76.24 -13.30
CA ASP A 41 -3.77 76.39 -14.76
C ASP A 41 -4.98 77.14 -15.32
N GLN A 42 -6.18 76.90 -14.78
CA GLN A 42 -7.39 77.66 -15.14
C GLN A 42 -7.28 79.16 -14.82
N LEU A 43 -6.57 79.58 -13.75
CA LEU A 43 -6.33 81.00 -13.50
C LEU A 43 -5.45 81.64 -14.58
N VAL A 44 -4.42 80.93 -15.04
CA VAL A 44 -3.53 81.38 -16.11
C VAL A 44 -4.28 81.45 -17.45
N GLU A 45 -5.21 80.52 -17.69
CA GLU A 45 -6.05 80.52 -18.88
C GLU A 45 -7.03 81.71 -18.88
N VAL A 46 -7.69 81.99 -17.75
CA VAL A 46 -8.56 83.17 -17.59
C VAL A 46 -7.80 84.49 -17.82
N GLU A 47 -6.53 84.56 -17.45
CA GLU A 47 -5.67 85.71 -17.75
C GLU A 47 -5.37 85.84 -19.25
N LYS A 48 -5.02 84.73 -19.90
CA LYS A 48 -4.78 84.72 -21.35
C LYS A 48 -6.02 85.05 -22.17
N ASP A 49 -7.20 84.62 -21.72
CA ASP A 49 -8.46 84.87 -22.41
C ASP A 49 -8.93 86.34 -22.25
N LEU A 50 -8.58 86.98 -21.14
CA LEU A 50 -8.71 88.44 -20.99
C LEU A 50 -7.76 89.18 -21.94
N GLU A 51 -6.49 88.78 -22.03
CA GLU A 51 -5.50 89.38 -22.95
C GLU A 51 -5.89 89.24 -24.42
N LYS A 52 -6.53 88.12 -24.79
CA LYS A 52 -7.02 87.86 -26.15
C LYS A 52 -8.36 88.54 -26.46
N GLY A 53 -8.99 89.20 -25.48
CA GLY A 53 -10.28 89.89 -25.63
C GLY A 53 -11.49 88.95 -25.74
N VAL A 54 -11.33 87.68 -25.32
CA VAL A 54 -12.42 86.67 -25.32
C VAL A 54 -13.36 86.89 -24.13
N LEU A 55 -12.84 87.39 -23.01
CA LEU A 55 -13.59 87.74 -21.79
C LEU A 55 -13.57 89.25 -21.57
N SER A 56 -14.68 89.81 -21.09
CA SER A 56 -14.68 91.19 -20.58
C SER A 56 -13.97 91.28 -19.23
N ILE A 57 -13.54 92.50 -18.84
CA ILE A 57 -12.86 92.73 -17.55
C ILE A 57 -13.72 92.25 -16.37
N ALA A 58 -15.01 92.55 -16.39
CA ALA A 58 -15.95 92.14 -15.33
C ALA A 58 -16.13 90.61 -15.26
N GLU A 59 -16.18 89.93 -16.41
CA GLU A 59 -16.29 88.46 -16.47
C GLU A 59 -15.00 87.76 -16.01
N SER A 60 -13.83 88.33 -16.34
CA SER A 60 -12.54 87.81 -15.88
C SER A 60 -12.40 87.92 -14.35
N GLU A 61 -12.78 89.06 -13.76
CA GLU A 61 -12.77 89.23 -12.31
C GLU A 61 -13.70 88.23 -11.61
N ALA A 62 -14.92 88.03 -12.12
CA ALA A 62 -15.86 87.06 -11.59
C ALA A 62 -15.33 85.62 -11.70
N ALA A 63 -14.73 85.25 -12.84
CA ALA A 63 -14.12 83.93 -13.05
C ALA A 63 -12.93 83.70 -12.12
N LYS A 64 -12.04 84.69 -11.95
CA LYS A 64 -10.91 84.61 -11.01
C LYS A 64 -11.37 84.39 -9.56
N ILE A 65 -12.47 85.03 -9.14
CA ILE A 65 -13.03 84.86 -7.79
C ILE A 65 -13.55 83.43 -7.60
N GLU A 66 -14.31 82.90 -8.56
CA GLU A 66 -14.86 81.54 -8.48
C GLU A 66 -13.76 80.46 -8.50
N VAL A 67 -12.77 80.59 -9.38
CA VAL A 67 -11.62 79.66 -9.43
C VAL A 67 -10.80 79.75 -8.14
N SER A 68 -10.57 80.95 -7.61
CA SER A 68 -9.89 81.15 -6.31
C SER A 68 -10.66 80.50 -5.16
N ARG A 69 -12.00 80.58 -5.18
CA ARG A 69 -12.86 79.89 -4.19
C ARG A 69 -12.72 78.37 -4.29
N ARG A 70 -12.66 77.82 -5.49
CA ARG A 70 -12.45 76.38 -5.73
C ARG A 70 -11.06 75.93 -5.28
N ILE A 71 -10.03 76.74 -5.49
CA ILE A 71 -8.68 76.48 -4.96
C ILE A 71 -8.71 76.41 -3.43
N LEU A 72 -9.39 77.34 -2.76
CA LEU A 72 -9.49 77.34 -1.29
C LEU A 72 -10.26 76.11 -0.76
N LEU A 73 -11.34 75.71 -1.44
CA LEU A 73 -12.10 74.50 -1.10
C LEU A 73 -11.27 73.22 -1.34
N ALA A 74 -10.53 73.15 -2.45
CA ALA A 74 -9.63 72.05 -2.77
C ALA A 74 -8.45 71.96 -1.80
N ASP A 75 -7.86 73.09 -1.39
CA ASP A 75 -6.81 73.15 -0.36
C ASP A 75 -7.33 72.68 1.01
N LYS A 76 -8.54 73.11 1.40
CA LYS A 76 -9.19 72.64 2.64
C LYS A 76 -9.46 71.14 2.60
N ARG A 77 -9.91 70.60 1.46
CA ARG A 77 -10.12 69.16 1.24
C ARG A 77 -8.79 68.40 1.25
N SER A 78 -7.75 68.92 0.62
CA SER A 78 -6.39 68.36 0.63
C SER A 78 -5.81 68.30 2.05
N LYS A 79 -5.97 69.38 2.84
CA LYS A 79 -5.59 69.41 4.26
C LYS A 79 -6.35 68.36 5.09
N SER A 80 -7.65 68.18 4.83
CA SER A 80 -8.47 67.17 5.50
C SER A 80 -8.12 65.74 5.08
N GLU A 81 -7.81 65.50 3.81
CA GLU A 81 -7.33 64.20 3.28
C GLU A 81 -5.95 63.84 3.84
N ARG A 82 -5.07 64.83 4.06
CA ARG A 82 -3.76 64.66 4.73
C ARG A 82 -3.88 64.42 6.23
N GLN A 83 -4.99 64.85 6.86
CA GLN A 83 -5.27 64.67 8.29
C GLN A 83 -5.99 63.36 8.61
N LYS A 84 -6.53 62.63 7.62
CA LYS A 84 -6.99 61.26 7.88
C LYS A 84 -5.83 60.45 8.46
N PRO A 85 -6.02 59.72 9.57
CA PRO A 85 -4.95 58.93 10.14
C PRO A 85 -4.51 57.92 9.08
N LYS A 86 -3.33 58.14 8.49
CA LYS A 86 -2.59 57.06 7.85
C LYS A 86 -2.40 56.04 8.97
N ASN A 87 -3.03 54.86 8.86
CA ASN A 87 -2.71 53.72 9.72
C ASN A 87 -1.19 53.68 9.85
N SER A 88 -0.69 53.75 11.08
CA SER A 88 0.73 54.01 11.26
C SER A 88 1.47 52.86 10.56
N PRO A 89 2.41 53.17 9.65
CA PRO A 89 3.16 52.12 8.94
C PRO A 89 3.90 51.22 9.93
N ASN A 90 4.14 51.71 11.15
CA ASN A 90 4.69 50.95 12.26
C ASN A 90 3.71 49.91 12.82
N LEU A 91 2.41 50.21 12.97
CA LEU A 91 1.42 49.25 13.46
C LEU A 91 1.26 48.05 12.49
N ASN A 92 1.19 48.32 11.19
CA ASN A 92 1.13 47.26 10.18
C ASN A 92 2.41 46.41 10.17
N LYS A 93 3.58 47.03 10.35
CA LYS A 93 4.86 46.32 10.50
C LYS A 93 4.88 45.44 11.75
N THR A 94 4.40 45.94 12.89
CA THR A 94 4.34 45.17 14.14
C THR A 94 3.39 43.98 14.02
N ILE A 95 2.20 44.17 13.47
CA ILE A 95 1.23 43.09 13.24
C ILE A 95 1.82 42.04 12.29
N ALA A 96 2.45 42.48 11.19
CA ALA A 96 3.07 41.56 10.23
C ALA A 96 4.23 40.77 10.85
N PHE A 97 5.05 41.41 11.70
CA PHE A 97 6.11 40.74 12.44
C PHE A 97 5.55 39.70 13.42
N ILE A 98 4.53 40.04 14.21
CA ILE A 98 3.88 39.11 15.15
C ILE A 98 3.33 37.88 14.40
N ILE A 99 2.64 38.10 13.29
CA ILE A 99 2.08 37.00 12.46
C ILE A 99 3.20 36.11 11.92
N LEU A 100 4.27 36.69 11.35
CA LEU A 100 5.42 35.95 10.84
C LEU A 100 6.08 35.11 11.95
N THR A 101 6.31 35.71 13.11
CA THR A 101 6.89 35.02 14.27
C THR A 101 5.99 33.90 14.77
N PHE A 102 4.68 34.14 14.86
CA PHE A 102 3.72 33.14 15.29
C PHE A 102 3.66 31.94 14.33
N ILE A 103 3.66 32.19 13.01
CA ILE A 103 3.66 31.12 12.00
C ILE A 103 4.96 30.31 12.08
N LEU A 104 6.13 30.94 12.19
CA LEU A 104 7.42 30.25 12.26
C LEU A 104 7.55 29.40 13.53
N ILE A 105 7.28 29.99 14.70
CA ILE A 105 7.36 29.29 15.99
C ILE A 105 6.30 28.20 16.05
N GLY A 106 5.07 28.52 15.63
CA GLY A 106 3.97 27.56 15.57
C GLY A 106 4.35 26.35 14.72
N SER A 107 4.76 26.59 13.47
CA SER A 107 5.13 25.51 12.53
C SER A 107 6.32 24.68 12.99
N PHE A 108 7.35 25.32 13.57
CA PHE A 108 8.48 24.60 14.15
C PHE A 108 8.04 23.77 15.36
N GLY A 109 7.23 24.34 16.26
CA GLY A 109 6.70 23.67 17.45
C GLY A 109 5.82 22.47 17.11
N THR A 110 4.91 22.58 16.15
CA THR A 110 4.08 21.43 15.71
C THR A 110 4.94 20.34 15.07
N TYR A 111 5.92 20.68 14.22
CA TYR A 111 6.82 19.67 13.66
C TYR A 111 7.71 19.02 14.72
N ALA A 112 8.17 19.78 15.72
CA ALA A 112 8.93 19.23 16.83
C ALA A 112 8.10 18.29 17.73
N PHE A 113 6.79 18.53 17.85
CA PHE A 113 5.88 17.71 18.67
C PHE A 113 5.33 16.48 17.93
N LEU A 114 4.88 16.61 16.67
CA LEU A 114 4.30 15.50 15.89
C LEU A 114 5.31 14.79 14.99
N GLY A 115 6.35 15.50 14.55
CA GLY A 115 7.32 15.00 13.59
C GLY A 115 8.44 14.20 14.24
N ASN A 116 9.33 13.69 13.39
CA ASN A 116 10.52 12.95 13.81
C ASN A 116 11.79 13.65 13.29
N PRO A 117 12.22 14.76 13.93
CA PRO A 117 13.34 15.57 13.46
C PRO A 117 14.68 14.82 13.45
N ASN A 118 14.79 13.71 14.17
CA ASN A 118 16.02 12.91 14.28
C ASN A 118 16.12 11.79 13.23
N ILE A 119 15.08 11.56 12.40
CA ILE A 119 15.16 10.55 11.34
C ILE A 119 16.02 11.09 10.18
N PRO A 120 17.14 10.43 9.84
CA PRO A 120 17.97 10.85 8.72
C PRO A 120 17.23 10.65 7.39
N ASP A 121 17.56 11.47 6.40
CA ASP A 121 17.05 11.30 5.05
C ASP A 121 17.46 9.90 4.51
N MET A 122 16.55 9.12 3.91
CA MET A 122 16.84 7.81 3.30
C MET A 122 16.83 7.86 1.76
N PRO A 123 17.88 8.40 1.12
CA PRO A 123 17.94 8.48 -0.33
C PRO A 123 17.90 7.10 -0.98
N LEU A 124 17.35 7.00 -2.20
CA LEU A 124 17.16 5.72 -2.90
C LEU A 124 18.44 4.87 -2.94
N LYS A 125 19.60 5.49 -3.22
CA LYS A 125 20.91 4.81 -3.25
C LYS A 125 21.22 4.10 -1.93
N SER A 126 20.95 4.74 -0.78
CA SER A 126 21.19 4.13 0.54
C SER A 126 20.25 2.96 0.82
N ARG A 127 18.98 3.06 0.39
CA ARG A 127 17.98 1.99 0.55
C ARG A 127 18.33 0.75 -0.29
N LEU A 128 18.79 0.96 -1.53
CA LEU A 128 19.28 -0.11 -2.39
C LEU A 128 20.54 -0.76 -1.82
N ALA A 129 21.49 0.04 -1.33
CA ALA A 129 22.71 -0.48 -0.69
C ALA A 129 22.38 -1.33 0.55
N LYS A 130 21.46 -0.87 1.41
CA LYS A 130 21.00 -1.63 2.57
C LYS A 130 20.32 -2.96 2.18
N THR A 131 19.50 -2.95 1.14
CA THR A 131 18.88 -4.19 0.63
C THR A 131 19.96 -5.17 0.12
N GLN A 132 20.95 -4.66 -0.60
CA GLN A 132 22.05 -5.48 -1.10
C GLN A 132 22.90 -6.05 0.04
N GLU A 133 23.13 -5.26 1.09
CA GLU A 133 23.82 -5.71 2.29
C GLU A 133 23.06 -6.84 2.99
N ILE A 134 21.76 -6.67 3.24
CA ILE A 134 20.90 -7.73 3.81
C ILE A 134 21.00 -9.02 2.98
N ARG A 135 20.90 -8.90 1.65
CA ARG A 135 21.01 -10.06 0.74
C ARG A 135 22.39 -10.73 0.79
N SER A 136 23.46 -9.94 0.89
CA SER A 136 24.82 -10.48 0.97
C SER A 136 25.15 -11.18 2.29
N GLN A 137 24.39 -10.88 3.35
CA GLN A 137 24.54 -11.48 4.68
C GLN A 137 23.66 -12.71 4.88
N ARG A 138 22.87 -13.12 3.87
CA ARG A 138 22.05 -14.33 3.96
C ARG A 138 22.94 -15.56 4.06
N ILE A 139 22.74 -16.31 5.14
CA ILE A 139 23.44 -17.57 5.39
C ILE A 139 22.88 -18.68 4.50
N SER A 140 23.70 -19.69 4.25
CA SER A 140 23.30 -20.87 3.48
C SER A 140 22.20 -21.66 4.19
N GLN A 141 21.49 -22.51 3.44
CA GLN A 141 20.51 -23.45 3.98
C GLN A 141 21.08 -24.28 5.13
N GLU A 142 22.27 -24.87 4.98
CA GLU A 142 22.84 -25.77 5.99
C GLU A 142 23.26 -25.04 7.27
N GLU A 143 23.77 -23.81 7.14
CA GLU A 143 24.07 -22.96 8.29
C GLU A 143 22.79 -22.55 9.02
N ALA A 144 21.73 -22.20 8.30
CA ALA A 144 20.44 -21.86 8.90
C ALA A 144 19.83 -23.05 9.65
N GLU A 145 19.90 -24.25 9.09
CA GLU A 145 19.44 -25.48 9.73
C GLU A 145 20.19 -25.78 11.03
N LEU A 146 21.49 -25.47 11.10
CA LEU A 146 22.28 -25.66 12.33
C LEU A 146 21.82 -24.78 13.50
N LEU A 147 21.13 -23.67 13.22
CA LEU A 147 20.58 -22.77 14.23
C LEU A 147 19.22 -23.26 14.76
N ILE A 148 18.58 -24.20 14.07
CA ILE A 148 17.28 -24.75 14.42
C ILE A 148 17.47 -26.16 14.99
N PRO A 149 17.11 -26.41 16.26
CA PRO A 149 17.10 -27.76 16.80
C PRO A 149 16.01 -28.60 16.13
N ASP A 150 16.25 -29.91 15.99
CA ASP A 150 15.20 -30.82 15.51
C ASP A 150 14.00 -30.81 16.47
N GLU A 151 12.81 -30.81 15.90
CA GLU A 151 11.56 -30.81 16.67
C GLU A 151 11.26 -32.24 17.15
N VAL A 152 10.97 -32.42 18.43
CA VAL A 152 10.62 -33.73 18.99
C VAL A 152 9.11 -33.90 18.89
N ILE A 153 8.66 -34.56 17.83
CA ILE A 153 7.25 -34.93 17.66
C ILE A 153 7.01 -36.30 18.29
N GLU A 154 6.12 -36.36 19.28
CA GLU A 154 5.71 -37.63 19.89
C GLU A 154 5.03 -38.54 18.85
N ALA A 155 5.51 -39.77 18.74
CA ALA A 155 4.95 -40.76 17.84
C ALA A 155 4.96 -42.16 18.48
N PRO A 156 4.03 -43.05 18.09
CA PRO A 156 4.01 -44.42 18.60
C PRO A 156 5.32 -45.19 18.36
N ASP A 157 5.72 -46.02 19.34
CA ASP A 157 6.99 -46.78 19.29
C ASP A 157 7.10 -47.71 18.07
N ASP A 158 5.99 -48.29 17.64
CA ASP A 158 5.92 -49.14 16.46
C ASP A 158 6.17 -48.36 15.17
N TYR A 159 5.66 -47.12 15.08
CA TYR A 159 5.96 -46.20 13.98
C TYR A 159 7.42 -45.76 13.99
N LEU A 160 7.99 -45.42 15.15
CA LEU A 160 9.41 -45.09 15.29
C LEU A 160 10.30 -46.26 14.85
N ALA A 161 9.94 -47.50 15.22
CA ALA A 161 10.63 -48.70 14.78
C ALA A 161 10.53 -48.92 13.26
N LEU A 162 9.38 -48.60 12.63
CA LEU A 162 9.21 -48.67 11.18
C LEU A 162 10.12 -47.68 10.46
N VAL A 163 10.17 -46.43 10.91
CA VAL A 163 11.06 -45.40 10.33
C VAL A 163 12.53 -45.77 10.54
N SER A 164 12.89 -46.36 11.67
CA SER A 164 14.25 -46.89 11.89
C SER A 164 14.62 -47.98 10.87
N LYS A 165 13.72 -48.94 10.62
CA LYS A 165 13.95 -49.98 9.60
C LYS A 165 14.07 -49.39 8.19
N LEU A 166 13.29 -48.34 7.90
CA LEU A 166 13.40 -47.62 6.63
C LEU A 166 14.78 -46.95 6.49
N ARG A 167 15.27 -46.27 7.53
CA ARG A 167 16.63 -45.68 7.53
C ARG A 167 17.70 -46.73 7.27
N ASP A 168 17.59 -47.90 7.89
CA ASP A 168 18.54 -49.00 7.70
C ASP A 168 18.48 -49.58 6.28
N ALA A 169 17.28 -49.81 5.75
CA ALA A 169 17.11 -50.27 4.38
C ALA A 169 17.71 -49.29 3.35
N MET A 170 17.60 -47.98 3.62
CA MET A 170 18.16 -46.93 2.77
C MET A 170 19.69 -46.83 2.81
N LYS A 171 20.37 -47.47 3.77
CA LYS A 171 21.85 -47.59 3.75
C LYS A 171 22.30 -48.54 2.64
N GLU A 172 21.58 -49.65 2.45
CA GLU A 172 21.86 -50.64 1.42
C GLU A 172 21.36 -50.21 0.04
N ARG A 173 20.31 -49.39 -0.01
CA ARG A 173 19.67 -48.92 -1.25
C ARG A 173 19.56 -47.39 -1.29
N PRO A 174 20.69 -46.67 -1.38
CA PRO A 174 20.71 -45.21 -1.22
C PRO A 174 19.99 -44.43 -2.31
N ASN A 175 19.77 -45.05 -3.49
CA ASN A 175 19.17 -44.43 -4.66
C ASN A 175 17.78 -45.05 -4.99
N ASP A 176 17.19 -45.82 -4.08
CA ASP A 176 15.83 -46.34 -4.25
C ASP A 176 14.82 -45.18 -4.13
N MET A 177 14.23 -44.77 -5.26
CA MET A 177 13.33 -43.62 -5.34
C MET A 177 12.09 -43.76 -4.44
N GLN A 178 11.54 -44.97 -4.33
CA GLN A 178 10.38 -45.20 -3.46
C GLN A 178 10.80 -45.08 -1.99
N GLY A 179 11.94 -45.67 -1.65
CA GLY A 179 12.51 -45.56 -0.30
C GLY A 179 12.86 -44.12 0.07
N LEU A 180 13.42 -43.34 -0.86
CA LEU A 180 13.74 -41.92 -0.66
C LEU A 180 12.49 -41.08 -0.38
N ARG A 181 11.41 -41.27 -1.15
CA ARG A 181 10.13 -40.57 -0.95
C ARG A 181 9.50 -40.90 0.40
N LEU A 182 9.50 -42.18 0.79
CA LEU A 182 9.03 -42.60 2.10
C LEU A 182 9.89 -42.01 3.22
N LEU A 183 11.21 -42.02 3.06
CA LEU A 183 12.12 -41.48 4.06
C LEU A 183 11.89 -39.98 4.24
N ALA A 184 11.82 -39.21 3.14
CA ALA A 184 11.51 -37.80 3.16
C ALA A 184 10.20 -37.49 3.92
N LEU A 185 9.11 -38.17 3.56
CA LEU A 185 7.80 -37.98 4.18
C LEU A 185 7.81 -38.29 5.68
N HIS A 186 8.38 -39.43 6.06
CA HIS A 186 8.31 -39.91 7.44
C HIS A 186 9.28 -39.17 8.36
N GLU A 187 10.44 -38.74 7.86
CA GLU A 187 11.34 -37.85 8.60
C GLU A 187 10.70 -36.48 8.84
N PHE A 188 10.01 -35.93 7.83
CA PHE A 188 9.28 -34.67 7.97
C PHE A 188 8.19 -34.77 9.05
N LYS A 189 7.39 -35.84 9.03
CA LYS A 189 6.34 -36.10 10.04
C LYS A 189 6.86 -36.26 11.46
N LEU A 190 8.13 -36.66 11.62
CA LEU A 190 8.77 -36.83 12.92
C LEU A 190 9.49 -35.56 13.41
N GLY A 191 9.42 -34.45 12.65
CA GLY A 191 10.13 -33.22 13.00
C GLY A 191 11.62 -33.25 12.65
N ASN A 192 12.11 -34.32 12.01
CA ASN A 192 13.50 -34.46 11.57
C ASN A 192 13.69 -33.77 10.21
N TYR A 193 13.37 -32.47 10.14
CA TYR A 193 13.30 -31.72 8.89
C TYR A 193 14.63 -31.71 8.12
N ARG A 194 15.77 -31.69 8.81
CA ARG A 194 17.09 -31.80 8.19
C ARG A 194 17.30 -33.14 7.47
N SER A 195 16.84 -34.23 8.08
CA SER A 195 16.90 -35.57 7.47
C SER A 195 15.94 -35.66 6.28
N ALA A 196 14.76 -35.06 6.40
CA ALA A 196 13.80 -34.94 5.29
C ALA A 196 14.40 -34.16 4.10
N ARG A 197 15.04 -33.01 4.35
CA ARG A 197 15.74 -32.24 3.31
C ARG A 197 16.78 -33.10 2.60
N LYS A 198 17.63 -33.82 3.36
CA LYS A 198 18.67 -34.68 2.76
C LYS A 198 18.08 -35.77 1.87
N ALA A 199 16.93 -36.34 2.23
CA ALA A 199 16.21 -37.29 1.39
C ALA A 199 15.65 -36.61 0.13
N HIS A 200 15.03 -35.42 0.24
CA HIS A 200 14.58 -34.65 -0.92
C HIS A 200 15.71 -34.24 -1.85
N LEU A 201 16.87 -33.84 -1.32
CA LEU A 201 18.03 -33.51 -2.15
C LEU A 201 18.43 -34.70 -3.02
N LYS A 202 18.49 -35.91 -2.45
CA LYS A 202 18.76 -37.13 -3.24
C LYS A 202 17.68 -37.42 -4.28
N ILE A 203 16.40 -37.14 -3.97
CA ILE A 203 15.30 -37.27 -4.95
C ILE A 203 15.56 -36.33 -6.13
N ILE A 204 15.86 -35.06 -5.86
CA ILE A 204 16.14 -34.06 -6.90
C ILE A 204 17.40 -34.42 -7.69
N ASP A 205 18.48 -34.85 -7.03
CA ASP A 205 19.71 -35.28 -7.70
C ASP A 205 19.50 -36.52 -8.59
N THR A 206 18.59 -37.41 -8.19
CA THR A 206 18.26 -38.63 -8.97
C THR A 206 17.37 -38.30 -10.18
N LEU A 207 16.48 -37.31 -10.04
CA LEU A 207 15.63 -36.84 -11.14
C LEU A 207 16.41 -35.96 -12.13
N ASP A 208 17.34 -35.16 -11.62
CA ASP A 208 18.15 -34.19 -12.35
C ASP A 208 17.27 -33.25 -13.19
N GLU A 209 17.41 -33.26 -14.52
CA GLU A 209 16.59 -32.44 -15.43
C GLU A 209 15.12 -32.89 -15.50
N ASN A 210 14.79 -34.10 -15.04
CA ASN A 210 13.42 -34.63 -15.04
C ASN A 210 12.61 -34.21 -13.80
N ALA A 211 13.19 -33.42 -12.88
CA ALA A 211 12.48 -32.94 -11.71
C ALA A 211 11.30 -32.05 -12.13
N SER A 212 10.10 -32.37 -11.66
CA SER A 212 8.91 -31.58 -11.94
C SER A 212 8.90 -30.28 -11.12
N ALA A 213 8.02 -29.34 -11.48
CA ALA A 213 7.79 -28.14 -10.68
C ALA A 213 7.36 -28.49 -9.25
N GLU A 214 6.51 -29.50 -9.09
CA GLU A 214 6.02 -29.97 -7.80
C GLU A 214 7.16 -30.53 -6.94
N ASP A 215 8.05 -31.37 -7.51
CA ASP A 215 9.21 -31.90 -6.78
C ASP A 215 10.11 -30.77 -6.24
N LEU A 216 10.33 -29.72 -7.05
CA LEU A 216 11.13 -28.55 -6.67
C LEU A 216 10.44 -27.72 -5.59
N ILE A 217 9.13 -27.47 -5.73
CA ILE A 217 8.38 -26.63 -4.79
C ILE A 217 8.25 -27.34 -3.43
N ASP A 218 7.98 -28.65 -3.42
CA ASP A 218 7.96 -29.45 -2.19
C ASP A 218 9.33 -29.47 -1.52
N PHE A 219 10.42 -29.60 -2.30
CA PHE A 219 11.77 -29.52 -1.76
C PHE A 219 12.06 -28.15 -1.13
N ALA A 220 11.65 -27.07 -1.79
CA ALA A 220 11.80 -25.72 -1.26
C ALA A 220 11.01 -25.50 0.02
N GLU A 221 9.78 -26.02 0.09
CA GLU A 221 8.96 -25.97 1.31
C GLU A 221 9.64 -26.71 2.46
N VAL A 222 10.18 -27.91 2.23
CA VAL A 222 10.93 -28.65 3.26
C VAL A 222 12.15 -27.86 3.74
N MET A 223 12.88 -27.19 2.84
CA MET A 223 14.00 -26.32 3.23
C MET A 223 13.56 -25.15 4.11
N ILE A 224 12.44 -24.53 3.80
CA ILE A 224 11.91 -23.37 4.55
C ILE A 224 11.37 -23.82 5.92
N VAL A 225 10.73 -24.98 6.00
CA VAL A 225 10.27 -25.55 7.29
C VAL A 225 11.46 -25.92 8.16
N ALA A 226 12.51 -26.54 7.58
CA ALA A 226 13.72 -26.92 8.32
C ALA A 226 14.47 -25.73 8.94
N THR A 227 14.20 -24.52 8.47
CA THR A 227 14.78 -23.27 8.97
C THR A 227 13.76 -22.39 9.70
N ASN A 228 12.61 -22.96 10.10
CA ASN A 228 11.52 -22.28 10.79
C ASN A 228 11.03 -21.01 10.06
N GLY A 229 10.86 -21.11 8.74
CA GLY A 229 10.31 -20.05 7.89
C GLY A 229 11.34 -19.16 7.20
N TYR A 230 12.64 -19.37 7.41
CA TYR A 230 13.69 -18.63 6.70
C TYR A 230 13.87 -19.14 5.27
N VAL A 231 13.68 -18.26 4.27
CA VAL A 231 13.92 -18.61 2.87
C VAL A 231 15.40 -18.39 2.57
N SER A 232 16.18 -19.47 2.61
CA SER A 232 17.61 -19.45 2.26
C SER A 232 17.84 -19.11 0.77
N PRO A 233 19.07 -18.72 0.38
CA PRO A 233 19.42 -18.53 -1.02
C PRO A 233 19.14 -19.77 -1.90
N GLU A 234 19.39 -20.97 -1.35
CA GLU A 234 19.12 -22.24 -2.03
C GLU A 234 17.63 -22.49 -2.17
N ALA A 235 16.83 -22.23 -1.13
CA ALA A 235 15.37 -22.34 -1.21
C ALA A 235 14.77 -21.36 -2.22
N GLU A 236 15.25 -20.11 -2.25
CA GLU A 236 14.83 -19.12 -3.26
C GLU A 236 15.19 -19.56 -4.69
N LEU A 237 16.39 -20.12 -4.90
CA LEU A 237 16.78 -20.65 -6.20
C LEU A 237 15.86 -21.80 -6.63
N THR A 238 15.56 -22.72 -5.72
CA THR A 238 14.68 -23.87 -5.99
C THR A 238 13.25 -23.44 -6.28
N LEU A 239 12.69 -22.48 -5.51
CA LEU A 239 11.39 -21.86 -5.77
C LEU A 239 11.32 -21.23 -7.15
N ARG A 240 12.36 -20.49 -7.54
CA ARG A 240 12.44 -19.85 -8.85
C ARG A 240 12.41 -20.89 -9.98
N ARG A 241 13.18 -21.97 -9.86
CA ARG A 241 13.15 -23.07 -10.85
C ARG A 241 11.76 -23.70 -10.96
N GLY A 242 11.08 -23.91 -9.83
CA GLY A 242 9.69 -24.37 -9.82
C GLY A 242 8.73 -23.39 -10.51
N LEU A 243 8.85 -22.09 -10.23
CA LEU A 243 8.03 -21.04 -10.84
C LEU A 243 8.32 -20.79 -12.33
N GLU A 244 9.52 -21.11 -12.82
CA GLU A 244 9.83 -21.09 -14.25
C GLU A 244 9.02 -22.15 -15.01
N MET A 245 8.73 -23.29 -14.38
CA MET A 245 7.92 -24.38 -14.94
C MET A 245 6.42 -24.16 -14.71
N GLU A 246 6.03 -23.79 -13.48
CA GLU A 246 4.64 -23.55 -13.08
C GLU A 246 4.47 -22.14 -12.48
N PRO A 247 4.35 -21.09 -13.32
CA PRO A 247 4.31 -19.70 -12.86
C PRO A 247 3.11 -19.37 -11.99
N LYS A 248 2.07 -20.21 -11.97
CA LYS A 248 0.81 -20.01 -11.24
C LYS A 248 0.73 -20.76 -9.90
N ASP A 249 1.77 -21.50 -9.53
CA ASP A 249 1.76 -22.18 -8.23
C ASP A 249 1.68 -21.18 -7.07
N GLY A 250 0.63 -21.33 -6.24
CA GLY A 250 0.34 -20.40 -5.17
C GLY A 250 1.30 -20.50 -3.98
N ARG A 251 1.78 -21.72 -3.65
CA ARG A 251 2.74 -21.93 -2.56
C ARG A 251 4.06 -21.26 -2.90
N ALA A 252 4.55 -21.48 -4.13
CA ALA A 252 5.82 -20.93 -4.57
C ALA A 252 5.79 -19.39 -4.69
N ARG A 253 4.66 -18.82 -5.14
CA ARG A 253 4.43 -17.36 -5.13
C ARG A 253 4.40 -16.80 -3.72
N TYR A 254 3.73 -17.47 -2.77
CA TYR A 254 3.70 -17.07 -1.37
C TYR A 254 5.11 -17.01 -0.78
N TYR A 255 5.88 -18.09 -0.89
CA TYR A 255 7.24 -18.16 -0.36
C TYR A 255 8.22 -17.22 -1.08
N SER A 256 8.00 -16.94 -2.37
CA SER A 256 8.76 -15.91 -3.08
C SER A 256 8.49 -14.51 -2.51
N GLY A 257 7.24 -14.20 -2.18
CA GLY A 257 6.89 -12.98 -1.45
C GLY A 257 7.53 -12.91 -0.07
N LEU A 258 7.54 -14.01 0.68
CA LEU A 258 8.21 -14.11 1.98
C LEU A 258 9.72 -13.87 1.87
N SER A 259 10.38 -14.47 0.87
CA SER A 259 11.80 -14.26 0.59
C SER A 259 12.14 -12.80 0.30
N MET A 260 11.30 -12.12 -0.48
CA MET A 260 11.44 -10.69 -0.77
C MET A 260 11.29 -9.85 0.49
N MET A 261 10.37 -10.19 1.38
CA MET A 261 10.18 -9.49 2.64
C MET A 261 11.42 -9.62 3.53
N GLN A 262 11.90 -10.84 3.73
CA GLN A 262 13.12 -11.14 4.51
C GLN A 262 14.36 -10.46 3.91
N SER A 263 14.36 -10.23 2.60
CA SER A 263 15.42 -9.51 1.89
C SER A 263 15.25 -7.98 1.89
N GLY A 264 14.30 -7.42 2.63
CA GLY A 264 14.08 -5.97 2.73
C GLY A 264 13.34 -5.36 1.52
N ARG A 265 12.54 -6.14 0.80
CA ARG A 265 11.74 -5.71 -0.36
C ARG A 265 10.23 -5.85 -0.11
N PRO A 266 9.67 -5.14 0.90
CA PRO A 266 8.23 -5.17 1.18
C PRO A 266 7.40 -4.65 0.01
N ASP A 267 7.97 -3.78 -0.84
CA ASP A 267 7.34 -3.30 -2.07
C ASP A 267 7.06 -4.43 -3.07
N VAL A 268 7.97 -5.39 -3.18
CA VAL A 268 7.82 -6.56 -4.07
C VAL A 268 6.86 -7.57 -3.43
N THR A 269 7.03 -7.82 -2.13
CA THR A 269 6.16 -8.72 -1.37
C THR A 269 4.71 -8.30 -1.47
N LEU A 270 4.41 -7.01 -1.24
CA LEU A 270 3.04 -6.49 -1.31
C LEU A 270 2.39 -6.82 -2.64
N ARG A 271 3.06 -6.49 -3.76
CA ARG A 271 2.53 -6.78 -5.11
C ARG A 271 2.32 -8.27 -5.37
N LEU A 272 3.26 -9.12 -4.94
CA LEU A 272 3.14 -10.56 -5.11
C LEU A 272 1.95 -11.13 -4.33
N TRP A 273 1.79 -10.68 -3.09
CA TRP A 273 0.73 -11.15 -2.20
C TRP A 273 -0.64 -10.57 -2.55
N GLU A 274 -0.75 -9.32 -2.99
CA GLU A 274 -1.99 -8.74 -3.51
C GLU A 274 -2.50 -9.53 -4.73
N ASN A 275 -1.62 -9.82 -5.69
CA ASN A 275 -1.98 -10.65 -6.84
C ASN A 275 -2.40 -12.06 -6.39
N LEU A 276 -1.70 -12.64 -5.42
CA LEU A 276 -2.01 -13.98 -4.92
C LEU A 276 -3.33 -14.02 -4.14
N LEU A 277 -3.69 -12.97 -3.40
CA LEU A 277 -5.00 -12.83 -2.76
C LEU A 277 -6.12 -12.62 -3.77
N SER A 278 -5.83 -11.94 -4.89
CA SER A 278 -6.83 -11.70 -5.94
C SER A 278 -7.06 -12.89 -6.87
N GLU A 279 -6.02 -13.71 -7.12
CA GLU A 279 -6.05 -14.83 -8.07
C GLU A 279 -6.24 -16.20 -7.40
N GLY A 280 -5.82 -16.33 -6.14
CA GLY A 280 -5.76 -17.62 -5.44
C GLY A 280 -7.13 -18.10 -4.93
N PRO A 281 -7.28 -19.41 -4.65
CA PRO A 281 -8.46 -19.92 -3.93
C PRO A 281 -8.57 -19.28 -2.54
N ASP A 282 -9.76 -18.83 -2.15
CA ASP A 282 -10.00 -18.17 -0.85
C ASP A 282 -9.64 -19.05 0.36
N ASP A 283 -9.68 -20.38 0.19
CA ASP A 283 -9.40 -21.40 1.20
C ASP A 283 -7.95 -21.91 1.17
N ALA A 284 -7.08 -21.33 0.34
CA ALA A 284 -5.71 -21.80 0.25
C ALA A 284 -4.90 -21.52 1.54
N PRO A 285 -3.98 -22.42 1.94
CA PRO A 285 -3.30 -22.33 3.24
C PRO A 285 -2.50 -21.03 3.47
N TRP A 286 -2.01 -20.41 2.39
CA TRP A 286 -1.25 -19.16 2.46
C TRP A 286 -2.12 -17.91 2.61
N ILE A 287 -3.42 -17.96 2.29
CA ILE A 287 -4.32 -16.80 2.37
C ILE A 287 -4.41 -16.22 3.79
N PRO A 288 -4.67 -17.00 4.85
CA PRO A 288 -4.69 -16.46 6.20
C PRO A 288 -3.33 -15.88 6.62
N LEU A 289 -2.22 -16.53 6.23
CA LEU A 289 -0.87 -16.07 6.53
C LEU A 289 -0.57 -14.71 5.87
N ILE A 290 -0.99 -14.53 4.62
CA ILE A 290 -0.86 -13.25 3.92
C ILE A 290 -1.75 -12.20 4.60
N LYS A 291 -3.01 -12.51 4.90
CA LYS A 291 -3.94 -11.54 5.51
C LYS A 291 -3.46 -11.05 6.88
N GLU A 292 -2.80 -11.91 7.65
CA GLU A 292 -2.19 -11.55 8.94
C GLU A 292 -1.06 -10.53 8.78
N GLN A 293 -0.26 -10.62 7.70
CA GLN A 293 0.98 -9.87 7.55
C GLN A 293 0.89 -8.69 6.57
N ILE A 294 -0.03 -8.71 5.62
CA ILE A 294 -0.05 -7.79 4.45
C ILE A 294 -0.18 -6.30 4.84
N MET A 295 -0.86 -6.01 5.95
CA MET A 295 -0.99 -4.63 6.45
C MET A 295 0.35 -4.06 6.94
N ASP A 296 1.15 -4.87 7.62
CA ASP A 296 2.50 -4.48 8.03
C ASP A 296 3.43 -4.38 6.81
N VAL A 297 3.28 -5.29 5.83
CA VAL A 297 3.99 -5.22 4.56
C VAL A 297 3.68 -3.91 3.82
N ALA A 298 2.40 -3.53 3.74
CA ALA A 298 1.98 -2.29 3.10
C ALA A 298 2.58 -1.07 3.81
N ARG A 299 2.54 -1.03 5.15
CA ARG A 299 3.16 0.04 5.94
C ARG A 299 4.65 0.16 5.65
N LEU A 300 5.37 -0.96 5.61
CA LEU A 300 6.81 -1.00 5.29
C LEU A 300 7.10 -0.59 3.84
N ALA A 301 6.18 -0.88 2.91
CA ALA A 301 6.24 -0.43 1.53
C ALA A 301 5.86 1.06 1.35
N GLY A 302 5.38 1.73 2.41
CA GLY A 302 4.90 3.11 2.35
C GLY A 302 3.53 3.26 1.69
N VAL A 303 2.76 2.18 1.62
CA VAL A 303 1.40 2.13 1.06
C VAL A 303 0.40 2.17 2.22
N ASN A 304 -0.54 3.11 2.17
CA ASN A 304 -1.66 3.15 3.11
C ASN A 304 -2.77 2.24 2.60
N LEU A 305 -2.64 0.94 2.89
CA LEU A 305 -3.64 -0.06 2.56
C LEU A 305 -4.72 -0.07 3.65
N SER A 306 -5.97 0.05 3.26
CA SER A 306 -7.12 -0.12 4.16
C SER A 306 -7.63 -1.55 4.11
N GLN A 307 -8.12 -2.08 5.22
CA GLN A 307 -8.62 -3.45 5.30
C GLN A 307 -9.77 -3.72 4.32
N ASP A 308 -10.58 -2.71 4.01
CA ASP A 308 -11.69 -2.80 3.05
C ASP A 308 -11.23 -2.95 1.58
N GLN A 309 -9.94 -2.74 1.30
CA GLN A 309 -9.35 -2.91 -0.03
C GLN A 309 -8.82 -4.33 -0.26
N LEU A 310 -8.74 -5.16 0.78
CA LEU A 310 -8.31 -6.55 0.67
C LEU A 310 -9.46 -7.45 0.18
N PRO A 311 -9.18 -8.47 -0.65
CA PRO A 311 -10.18 -9.46 -1.03
C PRO A 311 -10.76 -10.21 0.19
N GLY A 312 -12.07 -10.09 0.37
CA GLY A 312 -12.82 -10.72 1.45
C GLY A 312 -13.89 -9.79 2.05
N PRO A 313 -14.69 -10.29 3.00
CA PRO A 313 -15.66 -9.45 3.69
C PRO A 313 -14.94 -8.35 4.50
N SER A 314 -15.45 -7.12 4.41
CA SER A 314 -14.93 -5.98 5.14
C SER A 314 -15.08 -6.17 6.66
N SER A 315 -14.33 -5.38 7.45
CA SER A 315 -14.43 -5.48 8.91
C SER A 315 -15.85 -5.16 9.41
N ASP A 316 -16.55 -4.26 8.73
CA ASP A 316 -17.94 -3.91 9.03
C ASP A 316 -18.91 -5.02 8.61
N GLN A 317 -18.63 -5.74 7.51
CA GLN A 317 -19.39 -6.91 7.11
C GLN A 317 -19.22 -8.06 8.10
N ILE A 318 -18.02 -8.27 8.64
CA ILE A 318 -17.75 -9.30 9.67
C ILE A 318 -18.49 -8.95 10.98
N LYS A 319 -18.38 -7.71 11.46
CA LYS A 319 -19.09 -7.24 12.66
C LYS A 319 -20.62 -7.26 12.49
N SER A 320 -21.09 -6.96 11.29
CA SER A 320 -22.52 -7.09 10.97
C SER A 320 -22.94 -8.55 11.01
N ALA A 321 -22.10 -9.47 10.49
CA ALA A 321 -22.35 -10.90 10.49
C ALA A 321 -22.36 -11.55 11.90
N GLU A 322 -21.59 -11.01 12.85
CA GLU A 322 -21.60 -11.44 14.25
C GLU A 322 -22.98 -11.24 14.92
N ASN A 323 -23.79 -10.28 14.44
CA ASN A 323 -25.12 -9.98 14.96
C ASN A 323 -26.27 -10.58 14.14
N ILE A 324 -25.98 -11.42 13.13
CA ILE A 324 -26.98 -12.08 12.30
C ILE A 324 -27.51 -13.33 13.03
N SER A 325 -28.84 -13.47 13.11
CA SER A 325 -29.48 -14.66 13.67
C SER A 325 -29.12 -15.91 12.85
N ASP A 326 -29.15 -17.10 13.45
CA ASP A 326 -28.80 -18.33 12.71
C ASP A 326 -29.71 -18.58 11.50
N VAL A 327 -30.95 -18.08 11.53
CA VAL A 327 -31.91 -18.14 10.41
C VAL A 327 -31.49 -17.20 9.30
N ASP A 328 -31.24 -15.92 9.62
CA ASP A 328 -30.83 -14.92 8.63
C ASP A 328 -29.45 -15.25 8.02
N ARG A 329 -28.56 -15.90 8.80
CA ARG A 329 -27.26 -16.38 8.33
C ARG A 329 -27.44 -17.47 7.29
N LYS A 330 -28.38 -18.40 7.52
CA LYS A 330 -28.70 -19.48 6.59
C LYS A 330 -29.26 -18.91 5.28
N ASP A 331 -30.24 -18.02 5.35
CA ASP A 331 -30.86 -17.39 4.18
C ASP A 331 -29.83 -16.59 3.34
N MET A 332 -28.89 -15.90 4.02
CA MET A 332 -27.80 -15.19 3.35
C MET A 332 -26.84 -16.17 2.63
N ILE A 333 -26.46 -17.28 3.28
CA ILE A 333 -25.59 -18.31 2.67
C ILE A 333 -26.30 -18.97 1.49
N GLU A 334 -27.58 -19.31 1.61
CA GLU A 334 -28.39 -19.87 0.52
C GLU A 334 -28.43 -18.92 -0.69
N GLY A 335 -28.62 -17.61 -0.46
CA GLY A 335 -28.57 -16.59 -1.52
C GLY A 335 -27.21 -16.50 -2.21
N MET A 336 -26.11 -16.51 -1.45
CA MET A 336 -24.75 -16.49 -2.01
C MET A 336 -24.46 -17.75 -2.84
N VAL A 337 -24.88 -18.92 -2.35
CA VAL A 337 -24.71 -20.21 -3.06
C VAL A 337 -25.54 -20.25 -4.34
N ALA A 338 -26.78 -19.76 -4.30
CA ALA A 338 -27.64 -19.66 -5.48
C ALA A 338 -27.04 -18.73 -6.54
N SER A 339 -26.50 -17.57 -6.14
CA SER A 339 -25.82 -16.64 -7.05
C SER A 339 -24.58 -17.29 -7.69
N LEU A 340 -23.75 -17.98 -6.89
CA LEU A 340 -22.59 -18.70 -7.41
C LEU A 340 -23.00 -19.80 -8.40
N SER A 341 -24.03 -20.59 -8.06
CA SER A 341 -24.57 -21.64 -8.94
C SER A 341 -25.06 -21.07 -10.28
N ASN A 342 -25.83 -19.99 -10.25
CA ASN A 342 -26.34 -19.34 -11.46
C ASN A 342 -25.22 -18.76 -12.32
N ARG A 343 -24.21 -18.13 -11.71
CA ARG A 343 -23.07 -17.60 -12.45
C ARG A 343 -22.28 -18.72 -13.12
N LEU A 344 -21.96 -19.79 -12.39
CA LEU A 344 -21.21 -20.92 -12.93
C LEU A 344 -21.96 -21.64 -14.06
N ALA A 345 -23.28 -21.74 -13.97
CA ALA A 345 -24.11 -22.33 -15.03
C ALA A 345 -24.13 -21.48 -16.32
N ASN A 346 -24.04 -20.15 -16.21
CA ASN A 346 -24.14 -19.24 -17.35
C ASN A 346 -22.79 -18.83 -17.96
N GLU A 347 -21.80 -18.58 -17.11
CA GLU A 347 -20.49 -18.03 -17.50
C GLU A 347 -19.37 -19.08 -17.44
N GLY A 348 -19.66 -20.26 -16.88
CA GLY A 348 -18.63 -21.22 -16.54
C GLY A 348 -17.79 -20.76 -15.35
N GLY A 349 -16.73 -21.49 -15.05
CA GLY A 349 -15.80 -21.14 -13.99
C GLY A 349 -14.66 -22.14 -13.86
N THR A 350 -13.75 -21.87 -12.93
CA THR A 350 -12.60 -22.71 -12.64
C THR A 350 -12.99 -23.91 -11.77
N VAL A 351 -12.19 -24.98 -11.82
CA VAL A 351 -12.41 -26.19 -11.00
C VAL A 351 -12.58 -25.89 -9.51
N ASN A 352 -11.86 -24.88 -8.98
CA ASN A 352 -11.94 -24.46 -7.58
C ASN A 352 -13.29 -23.82 -7.24
N GLU A 353 -13.90 -23.09 -8.18
CA GLU A 353 -15.20 -22.49 -7.98
C GLU A 353 -16.32 -23.53 -7.97
N TRP A 354 -16.22 -24.54 -8.85
CA TRP A 354 -17.12 -25.70 -8.84
C TRP A 354 -16.95 -26.54 -7.56
N ALA A 355 -15.71 -26.79 -7.13
CA ALA A 355 -15.41 -27.45 -5.86
C ALA A 355 -15.94 -26.68 -4.64
N ARG A 356 -15.91 -25.35 -4.67
CA ARG A 356 -16.50 -24.48 -3.65
C ARG A 356 -18.03 -24.61 -3.62
N LEU A 357 -18.69 -24.59 -4.78
CA LEU A 357 -20.14 -24.77 -4.86
C LEU A 357 -20.57 -26.14 -4.29
N ILE A 358 -19.87 -27.22 -4.63
CA ILE A 358 -20.13 -28.57 -4.11
C ILE A 358 -20.02 -28.60 -2.58
N ARG A 359 -18.94 -28.04 -2.00
CA ARG A 359 -18.75 -27.97 -0.55
C ARG A 359 -19.82 -27.13 0.15
N ALA A 360 -20.16 -25.98 -0.41
CA ALA A 360 -21.16 -25.08 0.16
C ALA A 360 -22.55 -25.74 0.20
N LEU A 361 -22.96 -26.42 -0.87
CA LEU A 361 -24.20 -27.20 -0.90
C LEU A 361 -24.18 -28.36 0.12
N GLY A 362 -23.02 -29.00 0.31
CA GLY A 362 -22.85 -30.01 1.36
C GLY A 362 -23.05 -29.47 2.78
N VAL A 363 -22.49 -28.29 3.07
CA VAL A 363 -22.66 -27.61 4.38
C VAL A 363 -24.12 -27.21 4.62
N LEU A 364 -24.83 -26.77 3.58
CA LEU A 364 -26.27 -26.46 3.65
C LEU A 364 -27.15 -27.72 3.76
N GLY A 365 -26.60 -28.92 3.60
CA GLY A 365 -27.33 -30.18 3.59
C GLY A 365 -28.03 -30.49 2.27
N GLU A 366 -27.82 -29.67 1.24
CA GLU A 366 -28.37 -29.83 -0.11
C GLU A 366 -27.61 -30.88 -0.94
N THR A 367 -27.46 -32.08 -0.38
CA THR A 367 -26.70 -33.19 -0.98
C THR A 367 -27.19 -33.59 -2.38
N ALA A 368 -28.48 -33.46 -2.66
CA ALA A 368 -29.04 -33.72 -4.00
C ALA A 368 -28.53 -32.72 -5.04
N ASN A 369 -28.46 -31.43 -4.70
CA ASN A 369 -27.93 -30.40 -5.59
C ASN A 369 -26.41 -30.50 -5.69
N ALA A 370 -25.71 -30.76 -4.57
CA ALA A 370 -24.27 -31.01 -4.57
C ALA A 370 -23.90 -32.19 -5.48
N SER A 371 -24.70 -33.26 -5.50
CA SER A 371 -24.51 -34.42 -6.37
C SER A 371 -24.67 -34.07 -7.85
N LYS A 372 -25.67 -33.25 -8.20
CA LYS A 372 -25.86 -32.78 -9.60
C LYS A 372 -24.67 -31.94 -10.07
N ILE A 373 -24.25 -30.96 -9.27
CA ILE A 373 -23.09 -30.12 -9.59
C ILE A 373 -21.81 -30.95 -9.67
N TRP A 374 -21.64 -31.96 -8.82
CA TRP A 374 -20.53 -32.91 -8.89
C TRP A 374 -20.52 -33.71 -10.20
N ILE A 375 -21.67 -34.19 -10.67
CA ILE A 375 -21.77 -34.90 -11.96
C ILE A 375 -21.45 -33.96 -13.12
N GLU A 376 -22.00 -32.75 -13.10
CA GLU A 376 -21.74 -31.74 -14.13
C GLU A 376 -20.26 -31.34 -14.18
N ALA A 377 -19.64 -31.09 -13.02
CA ALA A 377 -18.22 -30.79 -12.93
C ALA A 377 -17.34 -31.92 -13.49
N GLN A 378 -17.72 -33.19 -13.29
CA GLN A 378 -17.00 -34.32 -13.90
C GLN A 378 -17.07 -34.29 -15.43
N THR A 379 -18.19 -33.88 -16.01
CA THR A 379 -18.30 -33.77 -17.46
C THR A 379 -17.45 -32.63 -18.02
N ILE A 380 -17.30 -31.53 -17.28
CA ILE A 380 -16.52 -30.36 -17.70
C ILE A 380 -15.01 -30.58 -17.51
N PHE A 381 -14.61 -31.17 -16.38
CA PHE A 381 -13.20 -31.26 -15.97
C PHE A 381 -12.59 -32.67 -16.02
N GLY A 382 -13.36 -33.68 -16.46
CA GLY A 382 -12.97 -35.10 -16.44
C GLY A 382 -11.72 -35.47 -17.23
N ASN A 383 -11.28 -34.60 -18.13
CA ASN A 383 -10.07 -34.81 -18.93
C ASN A 383 -8.76 -34.49 -18.20
N SER A 384 -8.83 -33.88 -17.00
CA SER A 384 -7.65 -33.56 -16.17
C SER A 384 -7.70 -34.33 -14.86
N SER A 385 -6.71 -35.21 -14.64
CA SER A 385 -6.56 -35.97 -13.38
C SER A 385 -6.42 -35.06 -12.17
N LEU A 386 -5.68 -33.96 -12.30
CA LEU A 386 -5.50 -32.94 -11.25
C LEU A 386 -6.84 -32.30 -10.87
N ASN A 387 -7.63 -31.86 -11.86
CA ASN A 387 -8.92 -31.22 -11.61
C ASN A 387 -9.91 -32.20 -10.96
N MET A 388 -9.87 -33.47 -11.37
CA MET A 388 -10.69 -34.51 -10.78
C MET A 388 -10.35 -34.79 -9.31
N GLU A 389 -9.09 -34.71 -8.91
CA GLU A 389 -8.69 -34.86 -7.50
C GLU A 389 -9.29 -33.75 -6.62
N ILE A 390 -9.22 -32.50 -7.08
CA ILE A 390 -9.78 -31.33 -6.39
C ILE A 390 -11.29 -31.51 -6.18
N LEU A 391 -12.02 -31.86 -7.25
CA LEU A 391 -13.46 -32.04 -7.18
C LEU A 391 -13.85 -33.27 -6.34
N GLN A 392 -13.04 -34.34 -6.34
CA GLN A 392 -13.29 -35.52 -5.53
C GLN A 392 -13.13 -35.24 -4.03
N LYS A 393 -12.14 -34.43 -3.63
CA LYS A 393 -12.01 -33.94 -2.25
C LYS A 393 -13.24 -33.12 -1.83
N ALA A 394 -13.73 -32.24 -2.71
CA ALA A 394 -14.95 -31.46 -2.47
C ALA A 394 -16.21 -32.34 -2.35
N ALA A 395 -16.36 -33.34 -3.22
CA ALA A 395 -17.49 -34.27 -3.21
C ALA A 395 -17.51 -35.16 -1.96
N LYS A 396 -16.34 -35.60 -1.47
CA LYS A 396 -16.21 -36.32 -0.20
C LYS A 396 -16.62 -35.46 0.98
N ALA A 397 -16.15 -34.21 1.02
CA ALA A 397 -16.52 -33.25 2.07
C ALA A 397 -18.04 -32.99 2.09
N ALA A 398 -18.68 -32.97 0.90
CA ALA A 398 -20.13 -32.81 0.76
C ALA A 398 -20.93 -34.12 0.95
N LYS A 399 -20.27 -35.26 1.21
CA LYS A 399 -20.88 -36.60 1.35
C LYS A 399 -21.65 -37.08 0.11
N VAL A 400 -21.22 -36.65 -1.08
CA VAL A 400 -21.82 -37.05 -2.37
C VAL A 400 -20.92 -37.97 -3.21
N SER A 401 -19.73 -38.29 -2.72
CA SER A 401 -18.87 -39.36 -3.25
C SER A 401 -18.29 -40.21 -2.10
N GLN A 402 -17.98 -41.48 -2.41
CA GLN A 402 -17.35 -42.43 -1.48
C GLN A 402 -15.84 -42.20 -1.37
#